data_AF-A0A919PW29-F1
#
_entry.id   AF-A0A919PW29-F1
#
_cell.length_a   1.000
_cell.length_b   1.000
_cell.length_c   1.000
_cell.angle_alpha   90.00
_cell.angle_beta   90.00
_cell.angle_gamma   90.00
#
_symmetry.space_group_name_H-M   'P 1'
#
loop_
_entity.id
_entity.type
_entity.pdbx_description
1 polymer ?
#
loop_
_entity_poly.entity_id
_entity_poly.type
_entity_poly.pdbx_seq_one_letter_code
_entity_poly.pdbx_strand_id
1 'polypeptide(L)'
;MLRADRFFERRTAPVRPVTEVTLVVTKDPEPAKPKVTTPKATKPKTTTKPKKPAAPQVQTPVVAGSVSAVLAYAKAQQGKPYVWAAAGPNGFDCSGLVVASYARAGITLPHQTGGLIGRGRSVSRAQLQPGDLVFPSSGHVGIYVGDGMMIHAPHPGDHVRIAKVYAFYAGRRIIG
;
A
#
# COMPACT_ATOMS: atom_id res chain seq x y z
N MET A 1 -36.96 68.23 44.76
CA MET A 1 -35.85 68.97 44.13
C MET A 1 -35.45 68.27 42.84
N LEU A 2 -34.97 69.02 41.84
CA LEU A 2 -34.21 68.60 40.63
C LEU A 2 -34.66 67.39 39.77
N ARG A 3 -34.79 67.67 38.46
CA ARG A 3 -34.33 66.92 37.25
C ARG A 3 -34.52 65.38 37.23
N ALA A 4 -35.25 64.77 36.30
CA ALA A 4 -35.34 64.92 34.82
C ALA A 4 -34.18 64.28 34.02
N ASP A 5 -34.57 63.75 32.85
CA ASP A 5 -33.80 63.41 31.65
C ASP A 5 -33.08 62.04 31.47
N ARG A 6 -33.37 61.49 30.28
CA ARG A 6 -32.62 60.51 29.44
C ARG A 6 -32.57 59.04 29.89
N PHE A 7 -33.03 58.08 29.09
CA PHE A 7 -32.74 57.68 27.68
C PHE A 7 -31.54 56.71 27.54
N PHE A 8 -31.67 55.86 26.52
CA PHE A 8 -30.63 55.15 25.77
C PHE A 8 -30.21 53.73 26.20
N GLU A 9 -30.64 52.79 25.36
CA GLU A 9 -30.06 51.50 24.99
C GLU A 9 -29.55 50.55 26.08
N ARG A 10 -30.35 49.49 26.30
CA ARG A 10 -29.78 48.16 26.56
C ARG A 10 -28.90 47.78 25.36
N ARG A 11 -27.57 47.91 25.50
CA ARG A 11 -26.60 47.37 24.54
C ARG A 11 -26.59 45.84 24.60
N THR A 12 -27.56 45.22 23.94
CA THR A 12 -27.49 43.80 23.55
C THR A 12 -26.28 43.62 22.65
N ALA A 13 -25.29 42.85 23.12
CA ALA A 13 -24.15 42.50 22.28
C ALA A 13 -24.65 41.71 21.04
N PRO A 14 -24.15 42.00 19.83
CA PRO A 14 -24.59 41.28 18.64
C PRO A 14 -24.14 39.82 18.73
N VAL A 15 -25.10 38.93 18.94
CA VAL A 15 -24.88 37.49 18.82
C VAL A 15 -24.52 37.22 17.36
N ARG A 16 -23.24 36.89 17.11
CA ARG A 16 -22.77 36.57 15.76
C ARG A 16 -23.55 35.35 15.28
N PRO A 17 -24.15 35.37 14.07
CA PRO A 17 -24.84 34.18 13.56
C PRO A 17 -23.81 33.04 13.44
N VAL A 18 -24.14 31.89 14.02
CA VAL A 18 -23.43 30.65 13.73
C VAL A 18 -23.79 30.28 12.30
N THR A 19 -22.87 30.54 11.37
CA THR A 19 -23.05 30.12 9.98
C THR A 19 -23.14 28.60 9.95
N GLU A 20 -24.30 28.08 9.58
CA GLU A 20 -24.48 26.65 9.34
C GLU A 20 -23.50 26.22 8.23
N VAL A 21 -22.58 25.32 8.58
CA VAL A 21 -21.66 24.73 7.60
C VAL A 21 -22.45 23.65 6.84
N THR A 22 -23.22 24.11 5.85
CA THR A 22 -23.97 23.24 4.94
C THR A 22 -23.05 22.18 4.36
N LEU A 23 -23.41 20.93 4.60
CA LEU A 23 -22.56 19.78 4.30
C LEU A 23 -22.59 19.48 2.79
N VAL A 24 -21.77 20.23 2.04
CA VAL A 24 -21.67 20.08 0.58
C VAL A 24 -20.97 18.75 0.27
N VAL A 25 -21.77 17.70 0.04
CA VAL A 25 -21.29 16.42 -0.50
C VAL A 25 -21.00 16.60 -2.00
N THR A 26 -19.93 17.33 -2.31
CA THR A 26 -19.34 17.35 -3.64
C THR A 26 -18.73 15.98 -3.90
N LYS A 27 -19.33 15.21 -4.82
CA LYS A 27 -18.65 14.07 -5.44
C LYS A 27 -17.50 14.63 -6.27
N ASP A 28 -16.27 14.51 -5.79
CA ASP A 28 -15.09 14.88 -6.59
C ASP A 28 -15.08 14.08 -7.90
N PRO A 29 -15.02 14.75 -9.07
CA PRO A 29 -14.97 14.06 -10.36
C PRO A 29 -13.57 13.47 -10.59
N GLU A 30 -13.52 12.27 -11.17
CA GLU A 30 -12.25 11.63 -11.55
C GLU A 30 -11.49 12.47 -12.60
N PRO A 31 -10.30 13.01 -12.31
CA PRO A 31 -9.50 13.69 -13.32
C PRO A 31 -8.89 12.66 -14.30
N ALA A 32 -9.02 12.94 -15.59
CA ALA A 32 -8.85 11.92 -16.64
C ALA A 32 -7.42 11.34 -16.77
N LYS A 33 -7.37 10.04 -17.07
CA LYS A 33 -6.15 9.23 -17.23
C LYS A 33 -5.44 9.50 -18.57
N PRO A 34 -4.17 9.98 -18.61
CA PRO A 34 -3.40 10.09 -19.86
C PRO A 34 -3.05 8.71 -20.46
N LYS A 35 -2.97 8.64 -21.79
CA LYS A 35 -2.85 7.39 -22.57
C LYS A 35 -1.51 7.31 -23.33
N VAL A 36 -0.60 6.44 -22.89
CA VAL A 36 0.73 6.19 -23.50
C VAL A 36 1.01 4.67 -23.46
N THR A 37 0.60 3.90 -24.48
CA THR A 37 1.42 3.42 -25.62
C THR A 37 2.67 2.60 -25.25
N THR A 38 2.67 1.32 -25.66
CA THR A 38 3.73 0.33 -25.44
C THR A 38 4.65 0.15 -26.65
N PRO A 39 5.96 -0.05 -26.43
CA PRO A 39 6.81 -0.80 -27.36
C PRO A 39 7.07 -2.25 -26.92
N LYS A 40 6.75 -3.16 -27.85
CA LYS A 40 6.96 -4.61 -27.92
C LYS A 40 8.34 -5.13 -27.44
N ALA A 41 8.35 -6.29 -26.76
CA ALA A 41 9.56 -6.97 -26.29
C ALA A 41 10.24 -7.88 -27.34
N THR A 42 11.50 -8.27 -27.09
CA THR A 42 12.23 -9.34 -27.80
C THR A 42 13.14 -10.18 -26.86
N LYS A 43 13.41 -11.42 -27.28
CA LYS A 43 14.22 -12.52 -26.68
C LYS A 43 14.64 -13.44 -27.88
N PRO A 44 15.44 -14.55 -27.79
CA PRO A 44 15.79 -15.37 -26.61
C PRO A 44 17.23 -16.01 -26.55
N LYS A 45 17.47 -16.81 -25.48
CA LYS A 45 18.26 -18.09 -25.45
C LYS A 45 19.83 -17.99 -25.49
N THR A 46 20.65 -18.97 -25.04
CA THR A 46 20.47 -20.38 -24.57
C THR A 46 21.54 -20.82 -23.50
N THR A 47 21.39 -22.05 -22.93
CA THR A 47 22.44 -22.91 -22.25
C THR A 47 22.71 -22.55 -20.75
N THR A 48 23.25 -23.37 -19.82
CA THR A 48 23.96 -24.69 -19.82
C THR A 48 23.70 -25.55 -18.54
N LYS A 49 24.37 -26.71 -18.35
CA LYS A 49 24.29 -27.70 -17.22
C LYS A 49 25.64 -28.50 -17.16
N PRO A 50 25.92 -29.51 -16.28
CA PRO A 50 25.54 -29.82 -14.88
C PRO A 50 26.71 -30.18 -13.91
N LYS A 51 26.48 -30.14 -12.58
CA LYS A 51 27.17 -30.80 -11.41
C LYS A 51 26.44 -30.36 -10.11
N LYS A 52 26.46 -30.96 -8.91
CA LYS A 52 26.86 -32.28 -8.31
C LYS A 52 25.93 -32.50 -7.06
N PRO A 53 25.70 -33.71 -6.48
CA PRO A 53 24.59 -33.91 -5.52
C PRO A 53 24.97 -33.89 -4.02
N ALA A 54 24.03 -33.46 -3.16
CA ALA A 54 24.06 -33.67 -1.69
C ALA A 54 22.64 -33.53 -1.05
N ALA A 55 22.35 -34.37 -0.06
CA ALA A 55 21.24 -34.35 0.92
C ALA A 55 19.76 -34.39 0.42
N PRO A 56 18.86 -35.15 1.10
CA PRO A 56 17.43 -35.15 0.80
C PRO A 56 16.73 -33.94 1.44
N GLN A 57 16.59 -32.85 0.68
CA GLN A 57 15.76 -31.71 1.09
C GLN A 57 14.27 -32.01 0.86
N VAL A 58 13.42 -31.60 1.81
CA VAL A 58 11.95 -31.75 1.71
C VAL A 58 11.44 -30.82 0.62
N GLN A 59 10.96 -31.39 -0.48
CA GLN A 59 10.62 -30.64 -1.70
C GLN A 59 9.23 -30.00 -1.62
N THR A 60 9.13 -28.79 -1.10
CA THR A 60 8.00 -27.89 -1.39
C THR A 60 8.26 -27.15 -2.71
N PRO A 61 7.44 -27.33 -3.77
CA PRO A 61 7.75 -26.80 -5.09
C PRO A 61 7.47 -25.29 -5.18
N VAL A 62 8.52 -24.47 -4.99
CA VAL A 62 8.46 -23.03 -5.25
C VAL A 62 9.00 -22.74 -6.66
N VAL A 63 8.12 -22.89 -7.66
CA VAL A 63 8.34 -22.33 -9.01
C VAL A 63 7.60 -21.01 -9.13
N ALA A 64 8.10 -20.02 -8.41
CA ALA A 64 7.78 -18.61 -8.55
C ALA A 64 9.09 -17.84 -8.29
N GLY A 65 9.28 -16.68 -8.92
CA GLY A 65 10.50 -15.90 -8.70
C GLY A 65 10.71 -15.61 -7.22
N SER A 66 11.96 -15.75 -6.75
CA SER A 66 12.19 -16.12 -5.36
C SER A 66 11.58 -15.14 -4.36
N VAL A 67 10.76 -15.67 -3.46
CA VAL A 67 10.17 -14.95 -2.32
C VAL A 67 11.25 -14.26 -1.47
N SER A 68 12.45 -14.84 -1.39
CA SER A 68 13.58 -14.20 -0.69
C SER A 68 14.01 -12.90 -1.37
N ALA A 69 13.95 -12.79 -2.70
CA ALA A 69 14.27 -11.56 -3.44
C ALA A 69 13.19 -10.48 -3.23
N VAL A 70 11.91 -10.87 -3.17
CA VAL A 70 10.80 -9.96 -2.84
C VAL A 70 11.00 -9.38 -1.44
N LEU A 71 11.25 -10.24 -0.44
CA LEU A 71 11.44 -9.83 0.95
C LEU A 71 12.74 -9.05 1.18
N ALA A 72 13.84 -9.44 0.52
CA ALA A 72 15.12 -8.72 0.60
C ALA A 72 15.01 -7.31 0.00
N TYR A 73 14.39 -7.18 -1.17
CA TYR A 73 14.16 -5.86 -1.77
C TYR A 73 13.28 -4.98 -0.89
N ALA A 74 12.16 -5.49 -0.39
CA ALA A 74 11.27 -4.75 0.49
C ALA A 74 11.98 -4.25 1.75
N LYS A 75 12.73 -5.15 2.44
CA LYS A 75 13.52 -4.80 3.63
C LYS A 75 14.59 -3.73 3.33
N ALA A 76 15.23 -3.80 2.16
CA ALA A 76 16.17 -2.78 1.70
C ALA A 76 15.54 -1.42 1.34
N GLN A 77 14.20 -1.27 1.42
CA GLN A 77 13.52 0.01 1.29
C GLN A 77 13.15 0.65 2.64
N GLN A 78 13.40 0.01 3.78
CA GLN A 78 13.07 0.55 5.10
C GLN A 78 13.69 1.94 5.33
N GLY A 79 12.94 2.83 5.99
CA GLY A 79 13.34 4.22 6.21
C GLY A 79 13.00 5.18 5.07
N LYS A 80 12.69 4.69 3.86
CA LYS A 80 12.32 5.57 2.73
C LYS A 80 10.92 6.18 2.91
N PRO A 81 10.70 7.44 2.52
CA PRO A 81 9.43 8.14 2.74
C PRO A 81 8.28 7.52 1.93
N TYR A 82 7.07 7.66 2.47
CA TYR A 82 5.85 7.46 1.70
C TYR A 82 5.73 8.55 0.63
N VAL A 83 5.49 8.16 -0.62
CA VAL A 83 5.20 9.08 -1.72
C VAL A 83 4.03 8.50 -2.52
N TRP A 84 2.97 9.29 -2.70
CA TRP A 84 1.76 8.84 -3.40
C TRP A 84 2.05 8.46 -4.86
N ALA A 85 1.44 7.37 -5.33
CA ALA A 85 1.63 6.78 -6.65
C ALA A 85 3.09 6.37 -7.00
N ALA A 86 4.02 6.31 -6.03
CA ALA A 86 5.42 6.01 -6.28
C ALA A 86 5.78 4.53 -6.10
N ALA A 87 6.62 4.01 -6.99
CA ALA A 87 7.18 2.65 -6.95
C ALA A 87 8.72 2.66 -6.80
N GLY A 88 9.27 3.68 -6.12
CA GLY A 88 10.70 3.87 -5.94
C GLY A 88 11.39 4.66 -7.06
N PRO A 89 12.73 4.80 -7.01
CA PRO A 89 13.62 4.30 -5.96
C PRO A 89 13.64 5.18 -4.69
N ASN A 90 13.15 6.42 -4.76
CA ASN A 90 13.32 7.44 -3.72
C ASN A 90 12.22 7.43 -2.64
N GLY A 91 11.04 6.89 -2.95
CA GLY A 91 9.90 6.77 -2.05
C GLY A 91 8.82 5.86 -2.66
N PHE A 92 7.86 5.43 -1.84
CA PHE A 92 6.88 4.40 -2.24
C PHE A 92 5.49 4.68 -1.66
N ASP A 93 4.42 4.31 -2.36
CA ASP A 93 3.13 4.03 -1.71
C ASP A 93 3.03 2.54 -1.33
N CYS A 94 1.94 2.17 -0.63
CA CYS A 94 1.72 0.82 -0.12
C CYS A 94 1.73 -0.24 -1.25
N SER A 95 1.11 0.06 -2.38
CA SER A 95 1.02 -0.81 -3.56
C SER A 95 2.26 -0.71 -4.46
N GLY A 96 2.88 0.46 -4.55
CA GLY A 96 4.14 0.66 -5.28
C GLY A 96 5.31 -0.09 -4.65
N LEU A 97 5.39 -0.16 -3.31
CA LEU A 97 6.35 -1.01 -2.60
C LEU A 97 6.15 -2.49 -2.94
N VAL A 98 4.89 -2.95 -3.02
CA VAL A 98 4.55 -4.31 -3.45
C VAL A 98 5.02 -4.56 -4.88
N VAL A 99 4.59 -3.74 -5.85
CA VAL A 99 4.94 -3.93 -7.27
C VAL A 99 6.47 -3.94 -7.47
N ALA A 100 7.19 -2.99 -6.87
CA ALA A 100 8.65 -2.90 -7.00
C ALA A 100 9.41 -4.09 -6.37
N SER A 101 8.81 -4.75 -5.38
CA SER A 101 9.35 -5.96 -4.74
C SER A 101 9.09 -7.21 -5.57
N TYR A 102 7.85 -7.42 -6.06
CA TYR A 102 7.54 -8.57 -6.92
C TYR A 102 8.17 -8.49 -8.31
N ALA A 103 8.49 -7.28 -8.80
CA ALA A 103 9.33 -7.11 -9.98
C ALA A 103 10.71 -7.78 -9.84
N ARG A 104 11.23 -8.00 -8.61
CA ARG A 104 12.49 -8.75 -8.37
C ARG A 104 12.31 -10.27 -8.43
N ALA A 105 11.08 -10.75 -8.30
CA ALA A 105 10.66 -12.09 -8.69
C ALA A 105 10.30 -12.18 -10.19
N GLY A 106 10.41 -11.09 -10.96
CA GLY A 106 9.93 -11.04 -12.35
C GLY A 106 8.40 -11.10 -12.49
N ILE A 107 7.66 -10.89 -11.40
CA ILE A 107 6.19 -10.96 -11.37
C ILE A 107 5.63 -9.55 -11.48
N THR A 108 4.98 -9.26 -12.62
CA THR A 108 4.28 -7.99 -12.84
C THR A 108 2.93 -7.99 -12.11
N LEU A 109 2.70 -6.95 -11.31
CA LEU A 109 1.46 -6.72 -10.55
C LEU A 109 0.89 -5.33 -10.87
N PRO A 110 -0.45 -5.13 -10.75
CA PRO A 110 -1.05 -3.81 -10.90
C PRO A 110 -0.66 -2.89 -9.73
N HIS A 111 -0.25 -1.66 -10.04
CA HIS A 111 0.05 -0.61 -9.05
C HIS A 111 -1.24 0.06 -8.56
N GLN A 112 -2.14 -0.75 -7.97
CA GLN A 112 -3.42 -0.33 -7.37
C GLN A 112 -3.84 -1.36 -6.31
N THR A 113 -4.11 -0.94 -5.06
CA THR A 113 -4.46 -1.87 -3.97
C THR A 113 -5.69 -2.75 -4.29
N GLY A 114 -6.76 -2.17 -4.83
CA GLY A 114 -7.95 -2.95 -5.25
C GLY A 114 -7.62 -3.98 -6.34
N GLY A 115 -6.72 -3.64 -7.26
CA GLY A 115 -6.21 -4.56 -8.27
C GLY A 115 -5.36 -5.70 -7.69
N LEU A 116 -4.63 -5.45 -6.59
CA LEU A 116 -3.85 -6.46 -5.86
C LEU A 116 -4.73 -7.43 -5.04
N ILE A 117 -5.85 -6.95 -4.47
CA ILE A 117 -6.81 -7.78 -3.71
C ILE A 117 -7.38 -8.91 -4.57
N GLY A 118 -7.48 -8.73 -5.89
CA GLY A 118 -7.92 -9.76 -6.85
C GLY A 118 -6.84 -10.73 -7.34
N ARG A 119 -5.58 -10.64 -6.88
CA ARG A 119 -4.47 -11.46 -7.41
C ARG A 119 -4.19 -12.70 -6.56
N GLY A 120 -3.81 -13.78 -7.23
CA GLY A 120 -3.33 -15.00 -6.58
C GLY A 120 -4.39 -15.73 -5.74
N ARG A 121 -3.93 -16.65 -4.89
CA ARG A 121 -4.78 -17.49 -4.05
C ARG A 121 -5.16 -16.79 -2.75
N SER A 122 -6.43 -16.87 -2.35
CA SER A 122 -6.88 -16.46 -1.01
C SER A 122 -6.11 -17.21 0.08
N VAL A 123 -5.67 -16.49 1.12
CA VAL A 123 -5.00 -17.05 2.30
C VAL A 123 -5.66 -16.52 3.56
N SER A 124 -5.96 -17.40 4.52
CA SER A 124 -6.49 -17.00 5.83
C SER A 124 -5.36 -16.53 6.76
N ARG A 125 -5.68 -15.76 7.81
CA ARG A 125 -4.68 -15.20 8.73
C ARG A 125 -3.76 -16.27 9.36
N ALA A 126 -4.28 -17.47 9.61
CA ALA A 126 -3.53 -18.60 10.16
C ALA A 126 -2.67 -19.36 9.13
N GLN A 127 -2.81 -19.06 7.83
CA GLN A 127 -2.06 -19.69 6.73
C GLN A 127 -1.03 -18.75 6.07
N LEU A 128 -0.88 -17.53 6.59
CA LEU A 128 0.07 -16.54 6.10
C LEU A 128 1.51 -17.06 6.19
N GLN A 129 2.23 -16.97 5.07
CA GLN A 129 3.65 -17.29 4.94
C GLN A 129 4.42 -16.04 4.50
N PRO A 130 5.70 -15.88 4.90
CA PRO A 130 6.50 -14.74 4.46
C PRO A 130 6.46 -14.61 2.93
N GLY A 131 6.17 -13.41 2.42
CA GLY A 131 5.96 -13.18 0.99
C GLY A 131 4.51 -13.35 0.51
N ASP A 132 3.53 -13.53 1.40
CA ASP A 132 2.13 -13.24 1.09
C ASP A 132 1.85 -11.73 1.14
N LEU A 133 0.89 -11.26 0.34
CA LEU A 133 0.28 -9.95 0.54
C LEU A 133 -0.71 -10.02 1.69
N VAL A 134 -0.69 -9.01 2.56
CA VAL A 134 -1.66 -8.83 3.63
C VAL A 134 -2.30 -7.45 3.53
N PHE A 135 -3.63 -7.43 3.66
CA PHE A 135 -4.45 -6.25 3.52
C PHE A 135 -5.14 -5.99 4.86
N PRO A 136 -4.73 -4.98 5.64
CA PRO A 136 -5.43 -4.59 6.86
C PRO A 136 -6.78 -3.91 6.59
N SER A 137 -6.95 -3.31 5.41
CA SER A 137 -8.19 -2.74 4.89
C SER A 137 -8.25 -2.92 3.36
N SER A 138 -9.36 -2.56 2.73
CA SER A 138 -9.47 -2.57 1.26
C SER A 138 -8.58 -1.54 0.56
N GLY A 139 -8.16 -0.48 1.26
CA GLY A 139 -7.30 0.59 0.71
C GLY A 139 -5.79 0.38 0.93
N HIS A 140 -5.39 -0.45 1.90
CA HIS A 140 -3.99 -0.59 2.31
C HIS A 140 -3.45 -2.02 2.16
N VAL A 141 -2.17 -2.15 1.78
CA VAL A 141 -1.45 -3.42 1.60
C VAL A 141 -0.04 -3.38 2.19
N GLY A 142 0.41 -4.52 2.70
CA GLY A 142 1.81 -4.79 3.03
C GLY A 142 2.22 -6.20 2.57
N ILE A 143 3.52 -6.49 2.65
CA ILE A 143 4.06 -7.84 2.44
C ILE A 143 4.29 -8.47 3.82
N TYR A 144 3.69 -9.64 4.07
CA TYR A 144 3.89 -10.37 5.33
C TYR A 144 5.34 -10.86 5.42
N VAL A 145 5.98 -10.68 6.58
CA VAL A 145 7.42 -11.01 6.78
C VAL A 145 7.67 -12.18 7.74
N GLY A 146 6.62 -12.69 8.40
CA GLY A 146 6.69 -13.64 9.51
C GLY A 146 6.03 -13.09 10.77
N ASP A 147 5.79 -13.95 11.77
CA ASP A 147 5.55 -13.58 13.18
C ASP A 147 4.46 -12.53 13.47
N GLY A 148 3.39 -12.50 12.65
CA GLY A 148 2.32 -11.50 12.76
C GLY A 148 2.70 -10.10 12.25
N MET A 149 3.85 -9.97 11.59
CA MET A 149 4.44 -8.72 11.10
C MET A 149 4.35 -8.59 9.57
N MET A 150 4.31 -7.36 9.10
CA MET A 150 4.37 -7.00 7.68
C MET A 150 5.32 -5.83 7.45
N ILE A 151 5.85 -5.72 6.23
CA ILE A 151 6.52 -4.51 5.74
C ILE A 151 5.57 -3.73 4.82
N HIS A 152 5.44 -2.43 5.05
CA HIS A 152 4.53 -1.55 4.31
C HIS A 152 5.05 -0.11 4.25
N ALA A 153 4.57 0.65 3.27
CA ALA A 153 4.58 2.11 3.27
C ALA A 153 3.18 2.59 3.73
N PRO A 154 2.98 3.06 4.97
CA PRO A 154 1.65 3.27 5.54
C PRO A 154 0.84 4.42 4.92
N HIS A 155 1.31 5.65 5.04
CA HIS A 155 0.61 6.87 4.63
C HIS A 155 1.59 8.05 4.46
N PRO A 156 1.19 9.16 3.81
CA PRO A 156 2.01 10.37 3.74
C PRO A 156 2.49 10.85 5.12
N GLY A 157 3.70 11.41 5.17
CA GLY A 157 4.34 11.85 6.42
C GLY A 157 5.02 10.73 7.23
N ASP A 158 4.89 9.47 6.82
CA ASP A 158 5.56 8.31 7.42
C ASP A 158 6.41 7.56 6.38
N HIS A 159 7.07 6.47 6.77
CA HIS A 159 8.12 5.79 6.02
C HIS A 159 7.89 4.27 5.90
N VAL A 160 8.60 3.63 4.98
CA VAL A 160 8.61 2.17 4.84
C VAL A 160 9.14 1.54 6.13
N ARG A 161 8.32 0.74 6.81
CA ARG A 161 8.67 0.11 8.08
C ARG A 161 8.07 -1.28 8.23
N ILE A 162 8.63 -2.06 9.16
CA ILE A 162 8.05 -3.32 9.62
C ILE A 162 7.15 -3.02 10.82
N ALA A 163 5.91 -3.50 10.77
CA ALA A 163 4.89 -3.29 11.80
C ALA A 163 4.01 -4.52 11.97
N LYS A 164 3.26 -4.59 13.09
CA LYS A 164 2.27 -5.65 13.32
C LYS A 164 1.13 -5.56 12.29
N VAL A 165 0.59 -6.70 11.87
CA VAL A 165 -0.66 -6.80 11.10
C VAL A 165 -1.83 -6.42 12.02
N TYR A 166 -2.08 -5.11 12.12
CA TYR A 166 -3.01 -4.51 13.08
C TYR A 166 -4.48 -4.87 12.81
N ALA A 167 -4.84 -5.06 11.54
CA ALA A 167 -6.13 -5.59 11.10
C ALA A 167 -5.91 -6.63 9.99
N PHE A 168 -6.94 -7.39 9.65
CA PHE A 168 -6.89 -8.39 8.57
C PHE A 168 -8.21 -8.41 7.81
N TYR A 169 -8.23 -7.74 6.66
CA TYR A 169 -9.31 -7.75 5.68
C TYR A 169 -9.12 -8.89 4.67
N ALA A 170 -7.88 -9.10 4.19
CA ALA A 170 -7.55 -10.21 3.30
C ALA A 170 -6.07 -10.62 3.37
N GLY A 171 -5.79 -11.85 2.93
CA GLY A 171 -4.45 -12.34 2.60
C GLY A 171 -4.43 -12.94 1.19
N ARG A 172 -3.35 -12.71 0.43
CA ARG A 172 -3.19 -13.23 -0.94
C ARG A 172 -1.79 -13.79 -1.18
N ARG A 173 -1.71 -15.07 -1.54
CA ARG A 173 -0.48 -15.68 -2.07
C ARG A 173 -0.40 -15.43 -3.56
N ILE A 174 0.53 -14.59 -3.97
CA ILE A 174 0.85 -14.43 -5.39
C ILE A 174 1.49 -15.73 -5.89
N ILE A 175 0.96 -16.25 -6.99
CA ILE A 175 1.47 -17.43 -7.71
C ILE A 175 2.06 -16.89 -9.03
N GLY A 176 3.22 -17.42 -9.43
CA GLY A 176 3.92 -17.08 -10.66
C GLY A 176 3.60 -18.02 -11.81
#